data_AF-A0A0D6LFK9-F1
#
_entry.id   AF-A0A0D6LFK9-F1
#
_cell.length_a   1.000
_cell.length_b   1.000
_cell.length_c   1.000
_cell.angle_alpha   90.00
_cell.angle_beta   90.00
_cell.angle_gamma   90.00
#
_symmetry.space_group_name_H-M   'P 1'
#
loop_
_entity.id
_entity.type
_entity.pdbx_description
1 polymer ?
#
loop_
_entity_poly.entity_id
_entity_poly.type
_entity_poly.pdbx_seq_one_letter_code
_entity_poly.pdbx_strand_id
1 'polypeptide(L)'
;MESTRASRPTSSADLGEHSIGVEDKKLIIRIRWWDCCQLISWPDHLLYNVSALIRGNDAETRIIRKTIARYAILSSVLAWRSISLRVLTRYPTDDHLLDSGLLTKEELALFKTINVRVDPHQVDDRTRLTNVEMLMTIEDEPKWFVPINWIQTMMVRCFEKGTLGHTNELRVLLDALEKYRNGFFQLFIYDWIAIPLVYTQVSTISVYGYFAFALIGRQFPSQNEYREVVDMYVPIFTILQFLFYVGWLKVGEDLMFPFGADDEDFEFNYILERNLEMAFLIVDELHNQVPPVYVESLDDKVELMHTRASIRLSNHPQRQHLRKYRMKEDAMQISREPSLKPGNKCTPASGKTSELSFADFDYMANGPREKKPQS
;
A
#
# COMPACT_ATOMS: atom_id res chain seq x y z
N MET A 1 55.41 -15.74 -16.40
CA MET A 1 56.03 -15.08 -15.23
C MET A 1 55.31 -13.74 -15.08
N GLU A 2 54.23 -13.71 -14.28
CA GLU A 2 54.25 -13.16 -12.91
C GLU A 2 54.82 -11.73 -12.92
N SER A 3 54.12 -10.67 -12.54
CA SER A 3 53.52 -10.40 -11.22
C SER A 3 52.96 -8.95 -11.31
N THR A 4 51.67 -8.64 -11.13
CA THR A 4 50.89 -8.41 -9.88
C THR A 4 50.55 -6.93 -9.63
N ARG A 5 49.23 -6.66 -9.53
CA ARG A 5 48.48 -5.59 -8.80
C ARG A 5 48.82 -4.10 -9.01
N ALA A 6 47.79 -3.33 -9.40
CA ALA A 6 46.86 -2.69 -8.43
C ALA A 6 45.76 -1.87 -9.14
N SER A 7 44.56 -2.44 -9.32
CA SER A 7 43.33 -1.67 -9.55
C SER A 7 42.60 -1.51 -8.22
N ARG A 8 42.29 -0.26 -7.83
CA ARG A 8 41.51 0.07 -6.63
C ARG A 8 40.05 -0.34 -6.83
N PRO A 9 39.37 -0.85 -5.78
CA PRO A 9 37.93 -1.11 -5.81
C PRO A 9 37.15 0.18 -5.53
N THR A 10 36.15 0.47 -6.35
CA THR A 10 35.08 1.43 -6.04
C THR A 10 34.06 0.76 -5.12
N SER A 11 34.32 0.85 -3.82
CA SER A 11 33.33 0.79 -2.72
C SER A 11 32.74 2.21 -2.60
N SER A 12 31.50 2.51 -2.28
CA SER A 12 30.39 1.79 -1.66
C SER A 12 29.16 2.71 -1.73
N ALA A 13 27.99 2.13 -1.99
CA ALA A 13 26.71 2.49 -1.36
C ALA A 13 26.48 3.97 -0.99
N ASP A 14 25.92 4.74 -1.92
CA ASP A 14 24.97 5.79 -1.55
C ASP A 14 23.67 5.10 -1.10
N LEU A 15 23.68 4.60 0.13
CA LEU A 15 22.45 4.37 0.87
C LEU A 15 21.89 5.76 1.18
N GLY A 16 20.87 6.16 0.42
CA GLY A 16 19.98 7.21 0.85
C GLY A 16 19.43 6.85 2.23
N GLU A 17 19.97 7.50 3.25
CA GLU A 17 19.33 7.61 4.55
C GLU A 17 17.96 8.24 4.30
N HIS A 18 16.95 7.39 4.09
CA HIS A 18 15.59 7.73 4.47
C HIS A 18 15.66 8.03 5.96
N SER A 19 15.79 9.31 6.25
CA SER A 19 15.47 9.93 7.52
C SER A 19 14.01 9.59 7.76
N ILE A 20 13.77 8.44 8.38
CA ILE A 20 12.49 8.07 8.96
C ILE A 20 12.29 9.09 10.06
N GLY A 21 11.63 10.19 9.68
CA GLY A 21 11.27 11.27 10.57
C GLY A 21 10.55 10.68 11.77
N VAL A 22 11.04 11.06 12.95
CA VAL A 22 10.49 10.71 14.27
C VAL A 22 9.10 11.36 14.49
N GLU A 23 8.45 11.90 13.46
CA GLU A 23 7.16 12.60 13.51
C GLU A 23 5.93 11.77 13.12
N ASP A 24 6.09 10.52 12.64
CA ASP A 24 4.94 9.66 12.30
C ASP A 24 4.61 8.63 13.39
N LYS A 25 4.77 8.99 14.67
CA LYS A 25 4.08 8.28 15.78
C LYS A 25 2.61 8.70 15.85
N LYS A 26 1.93 8.71 14.70
CA LYS A 26 0.48 8.83 14.62
C LYS A 26 -0.13 7.55 15.18
N LEU A 27 -1.23 7.70 15.91
CA LEU A 27 -2.00 6.68 16.61
C LEU A 27 -1.85 5.28 15.98
N ILE A 28 -1.11 4.38 16.62
CA ILE A 28 -0.72 3.05 16.09
C ILE A 28 -1.94 2.30 15.55
N ILE A 29 -3.08 2.41 16.25
CA ILE A 29 -4.35 1.80 15.89
C ILE A 29 -4.87 2.33 14.54
N ARG A 30 -4.85 3.65 14.33
CA ARG A 30 -5.28 4.28 13.07
C ARG A 30 -4.42 3.82 11.89
N ILE A 31 -3.10 3.76 12.08
CA ILE A 31 -2.18 3.31 11.02
C ILE A 31 -2.49 1.86 10.67
N ARG A 32 -2.57 0.98 11.67
CA ARG A 32 -2.90 -0.43 11.45
C ARG A 32 -4.25 -0.62 10.76
N TRP A 33 -5.28 0.11 11.19
CA TRP A 33 -6.60 0.06 10.57
C TRP A 33 -6.56 0.46 9.09
N TRP A 34 -5.86 1.56 8.77
CA TRP A 34 -5.72 2.02 7.38
C TRP A 34 -4.87 1.06 6.54
N ASP A 35 -3.80 0.51 7.10
CA ASP A 35 -2.98 -0.50 6.43
C ASP A 35 -3.82 -1.73 6.11
N CYS A 36 -4.63 -2.23 7.06
CA CYS A 36 -5.57 -3.33 6.81
C CYS A 36 -6.51 -3.01 5.64
N CYS A 37 -7.06 -1.79 5.57
CA CYS A 37 -7.91 -1.35 4.47
C CYS A 37 -7.17 -1.38 3.12
N GLN A 38 -5.91 -0.96 3.09
CA GLN A 38 -5.08 -0.93 1.87
C GLN A 38 -4.64 -2.33 1.43
N LEU A 39 -4.56 -3.28 2.37
CA LEU A 39 -4.13 -4.66 2.14
C LEU A 39 -5.27 -5.60 1.70
N ILE A 40 -6.51 -5.13 1.72
CA ILE A 40 -7.64 -5.88 1.16
C ILE A 40 -7.34 -6.20 -0.31
N SER A 41 -7.17 -7.49 -0.60
CA SER A 41 -6.82 -7.95 -1.94
C SER A 41 -8.01 -7.88 -2.91
N TRP A 42 -7.86 -7.06 -3.95
CA TRP A 42 -8.81 -6.95 -5.07
C TRP A 42 -8.34 -7.79 -6.26
N PRO A 43 -9.17 -8.69 -6.82
CA PRO A 43 -8.75 -9.56 -7.92
C PRO A 43 -8.64 -8.82 -9.27
N ASP A 44 -9.17 -7.60 -9.37
CA ASP A 44 -9.28 -6.82 -10.62
C ASP A 44 -7.97 -6.75 -11.41
N HIS A 45 -6.87 -6.37 -10.77
CA HIS A 45 -5.58 -6.23 -11.45
C HIS A 45 -5.07 -7.58 -12.01
N LEU A 46 -5.28 -8.67 -11.28
CA LEU A 46 -4.98 -10.02 -11.75
C LEU A 46 -5.86 -10.37 -12.96
N LEU A 47 -7.16 -10.12 -12.86
CA LEU A 47 -8.14 -10.53 -13.87
C LEU A 47 -8.09 -9.70 -15.15
N TYR A 48 -7.73 -8.41 -15.08
CA TYR A 48 -7.45 -7.61 -16.27
C TYR A 48 -6.28 -8.21 -17.06
N ASN A 49 -5.20 -8.60 -16.38
CA ASN A 49 -4.06 -9.24 -17.04
C ASN A 49 -4.44 -10.63 -17.59
N VAL A 50 -5.23 -11.43 -16.85
CA VAL A 50 -5.73 -12.73 -17.32
C VAL A 50 -6.59 -12.57 -18.58
N SER A 51 -7.52 -11.61 -18.59
CA SER A 51 -8.39 -11.34 -19.72
C SER A 51 -7.61 -10.84 -20.95
N ALA A 52 -6.59 -10.00 -20.75
CA ALA A 52 -5.78 -9.48 -21.85
C ALA A 52 -4.79 -10.50 -22.43
N LEU A 53 -4.18 -11.34 -21.59
CA LEU A 53 -3.06 -12.21 -21.97
C LEU A 53 -3.49 -13.62 -22.37
N ILE A 54 -4.54 -14.17 -21.76
CA ILE A 54 -5.12 -15.46 -22.19
C ILE A 54 -6.08 -15.19 -23.36
N ARG A 55 -5.47 -15.02 -24.54
CA ARG A 55 -6.16 -14.71 -25.79
C ARG A 55 -6.90 -15.95 -26.29
N GLY A 56 -8.18 -15.79 -26.64
CA GLY A 56 -8.96 -16.87 -27.24
C GLY A 56 -10.45 -16.72 -26.97
N ASN A 57 -11.26 -16.91 -28.00
CA ASN A 57 -12.72 -16.96 -27.91
C ASN A 57 -13.25 -18.41 -27.94
N ASP A 58 -12.34 -19.39 -27.95
CA ASP A 58 -12.68 -20.80 -27.85
C ASP A 58 -13.25 -21.14 -26.46
N ALA A 59 -14.08 -22.18 -26.42
CA ALA A 59 -14.72 -22.60 -25.18
C ALA A 59 -13.69 -22.99 -24.10
N GLU A 60 -12.54 -23.52 -24.50
CA GLU A 60 -11.50 -23.99 -23.58
C GLU A 60 -10.79 -22.82 -22.88
N THR A 61 -10.29 -21.82 -23.62
CA THR A 61 -9.69 -20.62 -23.01
C THR A 61 -10.70 -19.83 -22.18
N ARG A 62 -11.96 -19.77 -22.61
CA ARG A 62 -13.05 -19.17 -21.82
C ARG A 62 -13.24 -19.89 -20.49
N ILE A 63 -13.28 -21.23 -20.48
CA ILE A 63 -13.37 -22.03 -19.24
C ILE A 63 -12.15 -21.78 -18.36
N ILE A 64 -10.95 -21.71 -18.93
CA ILE A 64 -9.72 -21.43 -18.19
C ILE A 64 -9.81 -20.07 -17.49
N ARG A 65 -10.19 -19.01 -18.20
CA ARG A 65 -10.32 -17.67 -17.63
C ARG A 65 -11.37 -17.62 -16.51
N LYS A 66 -12.54 -18.23 -16.70
CA LYS A 66 -13.59 -18.33 -15.67
C LYS A 66 -13.15 -19.15 -14.46
N THR A 67 -12.35 -20.20 -14.66
CA THR A 67 -11.82 -21.03 -13.58
C THR A 67 -10.78 -20.27 -12.77
N ILE A 68 -9.88 -19.52 -13.41
CA ILE A 68 -8.93 -18.63 -12.72
C ILE A 68 -9.68 -17.57 -11.89
N ALA A 69 -10.71 -16.95 -12.46
CA ALA A 69 -11.57 -16.00 -11.75
C ALA A 69 -12.21 -16.64 -10.51
N ARG A 70 -12.82 -17.81 -10.67
CA ARG A 70 -13.44 -18.55 -9.55
C ARG A 70 -12.43 -18.92 -8.46
N TYR A 71 -11.23 -19.38 -8.83
CA TYR A 71 -10.17 -19.69 -7.87
C TYR A 71 -9.65 -18.45 -7.13
N ALA A 72 -9.61 -17.29 -7.77
CA ALA A 72 -9.25 -16.05 -7.09
C ALA A 72 -10.28 -15.73 -6.00
N ILE A 73 -11.58 -15.79 -6.32
CA ILE A 73 -12.64 -15.56 -5.34
C ILE A 73 -12.65 -16.62 -4.24
N LEU A 74 -12.47 -17.90 -4.58
CA LEU A 74 -12.35 -18.98 -3.62
C LEU A 74 -11.20 -18.72 -2.63
N SER A 75 -10.04 -18.25 -3.12
CA SER A 75 -8.94 -17.84 -2.24
C SER A 75 -9.32 -16.69 -1.31
N SER A 76 -10.02 -15.66 -1.80
CA SER A 76 -10.55 -14.58 -0.96
C SER A 76 -11.47 -15.11 0.13
N VAL A 77 -12.42 -15.99 -0.21
CA VAL A 77 -13.37 -16.55 0.76
C VAL A 77 -12.65 -17.38 1.82
N LEU A 78 -11.73 -18.26 1.42
CA LEU A 78 -10.96 -19.07 2.37
C LEU A 78 -10.08 -18.21 3.27
N ALA A 79 -9.45 -17.15 2.74
CA ALA A 79 -8.61 -16.25 3.52
C ALA A 79 -9.43 -15.40 4.50
N TRP A 80 -10.55 -14.82 4.04
CA TRP A 80 -11.36 -13.94 4.86
C TRP A 80 -12.24 -14.68 5.86
N ARG A 81 -12.62 -15.94 5.58
CA ARG A 81 -13.31 -16.83 6.53
C ARG A 81 -12.53 -17.03 7.83
N SER A 82 -11.20 -17.04 7.79
CA SER A 82 -10.37 -17.22 8.98
C SER A 82 -10.16 -15.96 9.83
N ILE A 83 -10.38 -14.78 9.27
CA ILE A 83 -10.13 -13.50 9.97
C ILE A 83 -11.41 -12.69 10.26
N SER A 84 -12.46 -12.84 9.44
CA SER A 84 -13.69 -12.06 9.56
C SER A 84 -14.85 -12.91 10.04
N LEU A 85 -15.50 -12.45 11.12
CA LEU A 85 -16.67 -13.11 11.69
C LEU A 85 -17.85 -13.13 10.70
N ARG A 86 -18.03 -12.05 9.91
CA ARG A 86 -19.09 -11.95 8.89
C ARG A 86 -18.92 -12.96 7.76
N VAL A 87 -17.69 -13.27 7.37
CA VAL A 87 -17.41 -14.26 6.31
C VAL A 87 -17.50 -15.67 6.88
N LEU A 88 -16.99 -15.88 8.11
CA LEU A 88 -17.10 -17.17 8.81
C LEU A 88 -18.55 -17.59 9.01
N THR A 89 -19.42 -16.66 9.41
CA THR A 89 -20.86 -16.93 9.60
C THR A 89 -21.58 -17.22 8.28
N ARG A 90 -21.10 -16.67 7.15
CA ARG A 90 -21.65 -16.95 5.81
C ARG A 90 -21.16 -18.30 5.24
N TYR A 91 -19.90 -18.65 5.46
CA TYR A 91 -19.30 -19.90 4.99
C TYR A 91 -18.65 -20.70 6.14
N PRO A 92 -19.43 -21.30 7.06
CA PRO A 92 -18.86 -22.00 8.20
C PRO A 92 -18.12 -23.29 7.83
N THR A 93 -18.63 -24.03 6.86
CA THR A 93 -18.07 -25.33 6.41
C THR A 93 -17.77 -25.32 4.92
N ASP A 94 -16.91 -26.23 4.49
CA ASP A 94 -16.54 -26.38 3.08
C ASP A 94 -17.73 -26.79 2.19
N ASP A 95 -18.76 -27.42 2.76
CA ASP A 95 -19.98 -27.77 2.03
C ASP A 95 -20.74 -26.51 1.56
N HIS A 96 -20.67 -25.41 2.31
CA HIS A 96 -21.25 -24.13 1.87
C HIS A 96 -20.50 -23.54 0.65
N LEU A 97 -19.21 -23.89 0.48
CA LEU A 97 -18.44 -23.52 -0.71
C LEU A 97 -18.86 -24.35 -1.94
N LEU A 98 -19.28 -25.60 -1.74
CA LEU A 98 -19.88 -26.42 -2.80
C LEU A 98 -21.25 -25.89 -3.20
N ASP A 99 -22.11 -25.59 -2.22
CA ASP A 99 -23.48 -25.12 -2.45
C ASP A 99 -23.50 -23.77 -3.17
N SER A 100 -22.54 -22.90 -2.89
CA SER A 100 -22.35 -21.61 -3.59
C SER A 100 -21.72 -21.75 -4.98
N GLY A 101 -21.27 -22.94 -5.38
CA GLY A 101 -20.63 -23.18 -6.68
C GLY A 101 -19.22 -22.58 -6.80
N LEU A 102 -18.63 -22.11 -5.70
CA LEU A 102 -17.24 -21.64 -5.66
C LEU A 102 -16.25 -22.80 -5.84
N LEU A 103 -16.65 -24.01 -5.45
CA LEU A 103 -15.82 -25.20 -5.46
C LEU A 103 -16.59 -26.37 -6.08
N THR A 104 -15.92 -27.20 -6.87
CA THR A 104 -16.52 -28.42 -7.43
C THR A 104 -16.28 -29.64 -6.52
N LYS A 105 -17.09 -30.69 -6.65
CA LYS A 105 -16.92 -31.91 -5.84
C LYS A 105 -15.54 -32.57 -6.03
N GLU A 106 -15.02 -32.52 -7.26
CA GLU A 106 -13.69 -33.04 -7.59
C GLU A 106 -12.58 -32.20 -6.96
N GLU A 107 -12.72 -30.87 -7.00
CA GLU A 107 -11.80 -29.95 -6.33
C GLU A 107 -11.83 -30.13 -4.82
N LEU A 108 -12.99 -30.40 -4.21
CA LEU A 108 -13.07 -30.66 -2.77
C LEU A 108 -12.33 -31.94 -2.39
N ALA A 109 -12.49 -32.99 -3.18
CA ALA A 109 -11.76 -34.23 -2.96
C ALA A 109 -10.25 -33.99 -2.99
N LEU A 110 -9.75 -33.25 -3.98
CA LEU A 110 -8.35 -32.85 -4.06
C LEU A 110 -7.93 -31.95 -2.89
N PHE A 111 -8.75 -30.97 -2.51
CA PHE A 111 -8.48 -30.05 -1.41
C PHE A 111 -8.31 -30.79 -0.08
N LYS A 112 -9.17 -31.79 0.19
CA LYS A 112 -9.11 -32.65 1.39
C LYS A 112 -7.89 -33.57 1.42
N THR A 113 -7.29 -33.90 0.27
CA THR A 113 -6.05 -34.70 0.26
C THR A 113 -4.81 -33.92 0.70
N ILE A 114 -4.88 -32.58 0.73
CA ILE A 114 -3.74 -31.72 1.04
C ILE A 114 -3.64 -31.54 2.57
N ASN A 115 -2.66 -32.23 3.15
CA ASN A 115 -2.36 -32.13 4.59
C ASN A 115 -1.12 -31.26 4.82
N VAL A 116 -1.31 -30.14 5.53
CA VAL A 116 -0.21 -29.29 6.01
C VAL A 116 0.33 -29.94 7.30
N ARG A 117 1.62 -30.28 7.33
CA ARG A 117 2.24 -31.03 8.45
C ARG A 117 2.71 -30.14 9.60
N VAL A 118 2.59 -28.83 9.47
CA VAL A 118 3.05 -27.86 10.47
C VAL A 118 1.84 -27.42 11.25
N ASP A 119 1.58 -28.07 12.39
CA ASP A 119 0.63 -27.58 13.39
C ASP A 119 1.31 -26.47 14.21
N PRO A 120 0.79 -25.23 14.24
CA PRO A 120 1.28 -24.16 15.13
C PRO A 120 0.97 -24.47 16.60
N HIS A 121 -0.04 -25.29 16.83
CA HIS A 121 -0.39 -25.84 18.14
C HIS A 121 0.10 -27.28 18.18
N GLN A 122 1.32 -27.51 18.67
CA GLN A 122 1.76 -28.86 19.06
C GLN A 122 0.87 -29.37 20.19
N VAL A 123 -0.32 -29.87 19.85
CA VAL A 123 -1.13 -30.67 20.76
C VAL A 123 -0.59 -32.07 20.64
N ASP A 124 0.12 -32.51 21.68
CA ASP A 124 0.58 -33.89 21.84
C ASP A 124 -0.54 -34.88 21.45
N ASP A 125 -0.18 -35.88 20.64
CA ASP A 125 -1.05 -36.93 20.08
C ASP A 125 -1.93 -37.66 21.12
N ARG A 126 -1.68 -37.49 22.42
CA ARG A 126 -2.41 -38.13 23.52
C ARG A 126 -3.77 -37.50 23.82
N THR A 127 -4.02 -36.25 23.43
CA THR A 127 -5.28 -35.54 23.71
C THR A 127 -6.34 -35.74 22.61
N ARG A 128 -5.94 -36.31 21.46
CA ARG A 128 -6.76 -36.51 20.25
C ARG A 128 -7.97 -37.44 20.42
N LEU A 129 -8.10 -38.17 21.53
CA LEU A 129 -9.09 -39.24 21.70
C LEU A 129 -10.29 -38.91 22.59
N THR A 130 -10.38 -37.73 23.21
CA THR A 130 -11.42 -37.49 24.25
C THR A 130 -12.53 -36.52 23.88
N ASN A 131 -12.32 -35.61 22.92
CA ASN A 131 -13.30 -34.55 22.60
C ASN A 131 -13.61 -34.53 21.09
N VAL A 132 -14.63 -35.29 20.69
CA VAL A 132 -15.08 -35.38 19.29
C VAL A 132 -15.72 -34.06 18.80
N GLU A 133 -16.31 -33.27 19.70
CA GLU A 133 -16.94 -31.98 19.36
C GLU A 133 -15.91 -30.84 19.11
N MET A 134 -14.71 -30.94 19.70
CA MET A 134 -13.65 -29.94 19.52
C MET A 134 -12.76 -30.24 18.30
N LEU A 135 -12.78 -31.49 17.82
CA LEU A 135 -11.99 -31.96 16.68
C LEU A 135 -12.44 -31.31 15.36
N MET A 136 -13.73 -30.98 15.22
CA MET A 136 -14.28 -30.36 14.00
C MET A 136 -13.81 -28.92 13.74
N THR A 137 -13.29 -28.22 14.76
CA THR A 137 -12.82 -26.84 14.63
C THR A 137 -11.30 -26.69 14.55
N ILE A 138 -10.55 -27.77 14.82
CA ILE A 138 -9.07 -27.72 14.93
C ILE A 138 -8.37 -28.22 13.65
N GLU A 139 -9.04 -28.98 12.77
CA GLU A 139 -8.35 -29.74 11.71
C GLU A 139 -7.99 -28.99 10.42
N ASP A 140 -8.49 -27.77 10.18
CA ASP A 140 -8.19 -27.05 8.95
C ASP A 140 -7.48 -25.72 9.23
N GLU A 141 -6.14 -25.75 9.25
CA GLU A 141 -5.37 -24.56 8.91
C GLU A 141 -5.97 -23.94 7.64
N PRO A 142 -6.08 -22.61 7.54
CA PRO A 142 -6.73 -21.98 6.41
C PRO A 142 -5.87 -22.22 5.17
N LYS A 143 -6.25 -23.21 4.35
CA LYS A 143 -5.60 -23.61 3.09
C LYS A 143 -5.90 -22.60 1.96
N TRP A 144 -5.96 -21.31 2.28
CA TRP A 144 -6.30 -20.23 1.34
C TRP A 144 -5.29 -20.08 0.21
N PHE A 145 -4.05 -20.52 0.40
CA PHE A 145 -3.00 -20.47 -0.63
C PHE A 145 -3.16 -21.55 -1.70
N VAL A 146 -3.98 -22.58 -1.47
CA VAL A 146 -4.14 -23.72 -2.39
C VAL A 146 -4.75 -23.28 -3.73
N PRO A 147 -5.87 -22.53 -3.78
CA PRO A 147 -6.39 -22.00 -5.04
C PRO A 147 -5.41 -21.06 -5.75
N ILE A 148 -4.62 -20.26 -5.03
CA ILE A 148 -3.57 -19.42 -5.62
C ILE A 148 -2.53 -20.27 -6.35
N ASN A 149 -2.10 -21.38 -5.74
CA ASN A 149 -1.19 -22.32 -6.38
C ASN A 149 -1.82 -23.01 -7.60
N TRP A 150 -3.12 -23.31 -7.56
CA TRP A 150 -3.84 -23.82 -8.73
C TRP A 150 -3.88 -22.80 -9.88
N ILE A 151 -4.13 -21.52 -9.59
CA ILE A 151 -4.07 -20.43 -10.58
C ILE A 151 -2.67 -20.37 -11.21
N GLN A 152 -1.62 -20.38 -10.39
CA GLN A 152 -0.24 -20.37 -10.88
C GLN A 152 0.04 -21.56 -11.81
N THR A 153 -0.41 -22.75 -11.43
CA THR A 153 -0.27 -23.97 -12.24
C THR A 153 -1.04 -23.87 -13.56
N MET A 154 -2.25 -23.30 -13.55
CA MET A 154 -3.04 -23.07 -14.76
C MET A 154 -2.35 -22.09 -15.71
N MET A 155 -1.78 -21.00 -15.20
CA MET A 155 -1.03 -20.02 -16.00
C MET A 155 0.20 -20.66 -16.67
N VAL A 156 0.93 -21.50 -15.95
CA VAL A 156 2.08 -22.24 -16.51
C VAL A 156 1.63 -23.23 -17.59
N ARG A 157 0.54 -23.97 -17.37
CA ARG A 157 -0.03 -24.87 -18.39
C ARG A 157 -0.48 -24.13 -19.65
N CYS A 158 -1.05 -22.94 -19.52
CA CYS A 158 -1.39 -22.08 -20.67
C CYS A 158 -0.15 -21.65 -21.45
N PHE A 159 0.98 -21.45 -20.77
CA PHE A 159 2.26 -21.15 -21.41
C PHE A 159 2.83 -22.38 -22.13
N GLU A 160 2.83 -23.55 -21.49
CA GLU A 160 3.29 -24.81 -22.11
C GLU A 160 2.46 -25.20 -23.34
N LYS A 161 1.15 -24.92 -23.32
CA LYS A 161 0.25 -25.14 -24.46
C LYS A 161 0.48 -24.16 -25.62
N GLY A 162 1.19 -23.06 -25.38
CA GLY A 162 1.41 -22.00 -26.36
C GLY A 162 0.24 -21.00 -26.48
N THR A 163 -0.69 -20.99 -25.53
CA THR A 163 -1.73 -19.93 -25.45
C THR A 163 -1.11 -18.58 -25.05
N LEU A 164 -0.08 -18.60 -24.20
CA LEU A 164 0.78 -17.46 -23.92
C LEU A 164 2.02 -17.56 -24.80
N GLY A 165 2.30 -16.53 -25.60
CA GLY A 165 3.34 -16.58 -26.62
C GLY A 165 4.72 -16.22 -26.07
N HIS A 166 4.78 -15.29 -25.12
CA HIS A 166 6.04 -14.73 -24.63
C HIS A 166 6.22 -14.93 -23.12
N THR A 167 7.45 -15.23 -22.69
CA THR A 167 7.80 -15.39 -21.27
C THR A 167 7.46 -14.15 -20.44
N ASN A 168 7.52 -12.95 -21.04
CA ASN A 168 7.14 -11.70 -20.38
C ASN A 168 5.65 -11.67 -20.02
N GLU A 169 4.76 -12.26 -20.82
CA GLU A 169 3.32 -12.33 -20.54
C GLU A 169 3.07 -13.19 -19.30
N LEU A 170 3.75 -14.35 -19.21
CA LEU A 170 3.69 -15.19 -18.02
C LEU A 170 4.22 -14.46 -16.79
N ARG A 171 5.34 -13.74 -16.91
CA ARG A 171 5.88 -12.94 -15.80
C ARG A 171 4.89 -11.90 -15.29
N VAL A 172 4.23 -11.15 -16.18
CA VAL A 172 3.22 -10.15 -15.79
C VAL A 172 2.07 -10.78 -15.01
N LEU A 173 1.61 -11.97 -15.42
CA LEU A 173 0.57 -12.71 -14.70
C LEU A 173 1.04 -13.18 -13.32
N LEU A 174 2.25 -13.74 -13.23
CA LEU A 174 2.81 -14.21 -11.96
C LEU A 174 3.08 -13.07 -10.98
N ASP A 175 3.62 -11.93 -11.45
CA ASP A 175 3.85 -10.74 -10.64
C ASP A 175 2.50 -10.16 -10.13
N ALA A 176 1.44 -10.21 -10.94
CA ALA A 176 0.10 -9.79 -10.53
C ALA A 176 -0.50 -10.75 -9.48
N LEU A 177 -0.30 -12.06 -9.65
CA LEU A 177 -0.74 -13.08 -8.70
C LEU A 177 0.00 -12.97 -7.36
N GLU A 178 1.31 -12.68 -7.39
CA GLU A 178 2.11 -12.47 -6.19
C GLU A 178 1.62 -11.25 -5.39
N LYS A 179 1.34 -10.13 -6.07
CA LYS A 179 0.75 -8.95 -5.42
C LYS A 179 -0.59 -9.26 -4.75
N TYR A 180 -1.45 -10.01 -5.44
CA TYR A 180 -2.74 -10.44 -4.90
C TYR A 180 -2.59 -11.35 -3.67
N ARG A 181 -1.66 -12.31 -3.72
CA ARG A 181 -1.30 -13.20 -2.60
C ARG A 181 -0.74 -12.43 -1.40
N ASN A 182 0.14 -11.46 -1.64
CA ASN A 182 0.83 -10.71 -0.59
C ASN A 182 -0.17 -9.89 0.25
N GLY A 183 -1.26 -9.39 -0.35
CA GLY A 183 -2.31 -8.69 0.40
C GLY A 183 -2.95 -9.59 1.47
N PHE A 184 -3.32 -10.84 1.11
CA PHE A 184 -3.83 -11.81 2.09
C PHE A 184 -2.81 -12.12 3.17
N PHE A 185 -1.57 -12.43 2.77
CA PHE A 185 -0.52 -12.79 3.72
C PHE A 185 -0.27 -11.68 4.75
N GLN A 186 -0.21 -10.43 4.31
CA GLN A 186 -0.06 -9.30 5.23
C GLN A 186 -1.28 -9.16 6.13
N LEU A 187 -2.49 -9.30 5.60
CA LEU A 187 -3.72 -9.25 6.40
C LEU A 187 -3.74 -10.32 7.51
N PHE A 188 -3.28 -11.53 7.20
CA PHE A 188 -3.07 -12.60 8.19
C PHE A 188 -2.04 -12.22 9.26
N ILE A 189 -0.96 -11.52 8.89
CA ILE A 189 0.02 -11.04 9.88
C ILE A 189 -0.62 -9.99 10.81
N TYR A 190 -1.44 -9.09 10.28
CA TYR A 190 -2.13 -8.08 11.09
C TYR A 190 -3.15 -8.70 12.04
N ASP A 191 -3.82 -9.78 11.64
CA ASP A 191 -4.73 -10.56 12.48
C ASP A 191 -3.95 -11.37 13.55
N TRP A 192 -2.92 -12.10 13.14
CA TRP A 192 -2.13 -12.94 14.03
C TRP A 192 -1.33 -12.13 15.07
N ILE A 193 -0.72 -11.02 14.65
CA ILE A 193 0.07 -10.15 15.51
C ILE A 193 -0.77 -8.95 15.93
N ALA A 194 -1.56 -9.15 16.98
CA ALA A 194 -2.32 -8.09 17.63
C ALA A 194 -1.41 -7.07 18.34
N ILE A 195 -1.96 -5.89 18.64
CA ILE A 195 -1.27 -4.88 19.45
C ILE A 195 -0.99 -5.48 20.84
N PRO A 196 0.24 -5.34 21.39
CA PRO A 196 0.56 -5.87 22.71
C PRO A 196 -0.46 -5.43 23.76
N LEU A 197 -1.04 -6.41 24.47
CA LEU A 197 -2.11 -6.18 25.45
C LEU A 197 -1.74 -5.14 26.51
N VAL A 198 -0.46 -5.06 26.88
CA VAL A 198 0.03 -4.05 27.83
C VAL A 198 -0.25 -2.62 27.37
N TYR A 199 -0.23 -2.31 26.07
CA TYR A 199 -0.50 -0.96 25.58
C TYR A 199 -1.97 -0.57 25.74
N THR A 200 -2.89 -1.49 25.44
CA THR A 200 -4.32 -1.24 25.61
C THR A 200 -4.70 -1.17 27.08
N GLN A 201 -4.10 -2.03 27.92
CA GLN A 201 -4.29 -2.00 29.37
C GLN A 201 -3.79 -0.70 30.01
N VAL A 202 -2.58 -0.25 29.69
CA VAL A 202 -2.02 1.00 30.23
C VAL A 202 -2.88 2.20 29.85
N SER A 203 -3.34 2.28 28.60
CA SER A 203 -4.24 3.34 28.15
C SER A 203 -5.56 3.33 28.93
N THR A 204 -6.18 2.16 29.07
CA THR A 204 -7.45 1.98 29.79
C THR A 204 -7.33 2.37 31.27
N ILE A 205 -6.29 1.86 31.94
CA ILE A 205 -6.01 2.18 33.36
C ILE A 205 -5.76 3.68 33.55
N SER A 206 -5.07 4.32 32.61
CA SER A 206 -4.78 5.76 32.70
C SER A 206 -6.06 6.60 32.60
N VAL A 207 -6.93 6.31 31.64
CA VAL A 207 -8.20 7.04 31.45
C VAL A 207 -9.17 6.77 32.61
N TYR A 208 -9.37 5.50 32.98
CA TYR A 208 -10.27 5.15 34.08
C TYR A 208 -9.75 5.61 35.43
N GLY A 209 -8.43 5.53 35.68
CA GLY A 209 -7.81 6.06 36.88
C GLY A 209 -7.99 7.57 37.00
N TYR A 210 -7.81 8.33 35.91
CA TYR A 210 -8.08 9.77 35.89
C TYR A 210 -9.53 10.07 36.30
N PHE A 211 -10.51 9.36 35.76
CA PHE A 211 -11.91 9.58 36.09
C PHE A 211 -12.30 9.08 37.48
N ALA A 212 -11.67 8.03 37.99
CA ALA A 212 -11.86 7.57 39.36
C ALA A 212 -11.49 8.66 40.38
N PHE A 213 -10.34 9.32 40.19
CA PHE A 213 -9.95 10.46 41.04
C PHE A 213 -10.78 11.70 40.77
N ALA A 214 -11.15 11.98 39.52
CA ALA A 214 -12.00 13.13 39.17
C ALA A 214 -13.39 13.03 39.80
N LEU A 215 -13.94 11.82 39.94
CA LEU A 215 -15.26 11.58 40.55
C LEU A 215 -15.29 11.96 42.03
N ILE A 216 -14.15 11.83 42.72
CA ILE A 216 -13.99 12.23 44.13
C ILE A 216 -13.58 13.71 44.22
N GLY A 217 -12.59 14.13 43.42
CA GLY A 217 -11.97 15.46 43.53
C GLY A 217 -12.78 16.60 42.93
N ARG A 218 -13.78 16.32 42.07
CA ARG A 218 -14.64 17.34 41.44
C ARG A 218 -16.06 17.35 41.97
N GLN A 219 -16.29 16.77 43.14
CA GLN A 219 -17.54 16.96 43.88
C GLN A 219 -17.60 18.41 44.39
N PHE A 220 -18.80 18.98 44.46
CA PHE A 220 -19.04 20.28 45.07
C PHE A 220 -19.37 20.08 46.56
N PRO A 221 -18.41 20.28 47.49
CA PRO A 221 -18.69 20.16 48.92
C PRO A 221 -19.58 21.33 49.38
N SER A 222 -20.54 21.04 50.26
CA SER A 222 -21.52 22.02 50.75
C SER A 222 -20.96 23.09 51.70
N GLN A 223 -19.70 22.95 52.14
CA GLN A 223 -19.03 23.89 53.04
C GLN A 223 -17.63 24.20 52.52
N ASN A 224 -17.52 25.25 51.71
CA ASN A 224 -16.24 25.89 51.41
C ASN A 224 -16.14 27.17 52.25
N GLU A 225 -15.26 27.19 53.25
CA GLU A 225 -14.89 28.42 53.99
C GLU A 225 -14.28 29.48 53.07
N TYR A 226 -13.73 29.04 51.93
CA TYR A 226 -13.26 29.90 50.85
C TYR A 226 -14.39 30.11 49.83
N ARG A 227 -15.06 31.26 49.96
CA ARG A 227 -16.03 31.80 48.99
C ARG A 227 -15.51 31.72 47.55
N GLU A 228 -16.45 31.50 46.63
CA GLU A 228 -16.33 31.52 45.15
C GLU A 228 -16.09 30.20 44.41
N VAL A 229 -16.75 29.10 44.83
CA VAL A 229 -17.04 28.02 43.88
C VAL A 229 -18.51 28.11 43.52
N VAL A 230 -18.82 28.47 42.27
CA VAL A 230 -20.19 28.36 41.74
C VAL A 230 -20.58 26.88 41.84
N ASP A 231 -21.48 26.56 42.77
CA ASP A 231 -22.01 25.22 42.95
C ASP A 231 -22.93 24.89 41.76
N MET A 232 -22.35 24.26 40.75
CA MET A 232 -23.11 23.69 39.66
C MET A 232 -23.49 22.27 40.07
N TYR A 233 -24.73 22.07 40.54
CA TYR A 233 -25.29 20.76 40.89
C TYR A 233 -24.95 19.67 39.85
N VAL A 234 -24.83 20.04 38.56
CA VAL A 234 -24.33 19.18 37.49
C VAL A 234 -22.94 19.63 37.04
N PRO A 235 -21.91 18.76 37.09
CA PRO A 235 -20.55 19.10 36.67
C PRO A 235 -20.38 19.04 35.14
N ILE A 236 -20.96 20.01 34.42
CA ILE A 236 -21.02 20.03 32.94
C ILE A 236 -19.63 19.87 32.30
N PHE A 237 -18.61 20.59 32.78
CA PHE A 237 -17.25 20.49 32.23
C PHE A 237 -16.59 19.13 32.45
N THR A 238 -16.89 18.46 33.56
CA THR A 238 -16.38 17.11 33.83
C THR A 238 -17.05 16.09 32.93
N ILE A 239 -18.35 16.25 32.65
CA ILE A 239 -19.09 15.42 31.69
C ILE A 239 -18.51 15.62 30.28
N LEU A 240 -18.25 16.87 29.86
CA LEU A 240 -17.62 17.13 28.56
C LEU A 240 -16.22 16.51 28.47
N GLN A 241 -15.39 16.64 29.52
CA GLN A 241 -14.10 15.97 29.58
C GLN A 241 -14.24 14.44 29.50
N PHE A 242 -15.23 13.86 30.18
CA PHE A 242 -15.54 12.43 30.09
C PHE A 242 -15.85 12.01 28.66
N LEU A 243 -16.74 12.73 27.98
CA LEU A 243 -17.07 12.44 26.58
C LEU A 243 -15.85 12.52 25.67
N PHE A 244 -14.95 13.51 25.85
CA PHE A 244 -13.75 13.61 25.04
C PHE A 244 -12.74 12.48 25.31
N TYR A 245 -12.38 12.22 26.56
CA TYR A 245 -11.34 11.23 26.88
C TYR A 245 -11.83 9.78 26.73
N VAL A 246 -13.03 9.47 27.21
CA VAL A 246 -13.62 8.13 27.05
C VAL A 246 -14.06 7.91 25.61
N GLY A 247 -14.62 8.94 24.95
CA GLY A 247 -14.93 8.85 23.52
C GLY A 247 -13.69 8.60 22.67
N TRP A 248 -12.57 9.26 22.96
CA TRP A 248 -11.32 8.99 22.24
C TRP A 248 -10.75 7.59 22.53
N LEU A 249 -10.86 7.10 23.77
CA LEU A 249 -10.53 5.71 24.10
C LEU A 249 -11.41 4.72 23.31
N LYS A 250 -12.71 4.99 23.22
CA LYS A 250 -13.67 4.16 22.47
C LYS A 250 -13.38 4.11 20.97
N VAL A 251 -13.04 5.24 20.35
CA VAL A 251 -12.57 5.26 18.96
C VAL A 251 -11.35 4.35 18.77
N GLY A 252 -10.45 4.29 19.76
CA GLY A 252 -9.31 3.36 19.72
C GLY A 252 -9.71 1.89 19.87
N GLU A 253 -10.69 1.59 20.72
CA GLU A 253 -11.21 0.23 20.91
C GLU A 253 -11.91 -0.29 19.65
N ASP A 254 -12.79 0.53 19.04
CA ASP A 254 -13.56 0.16 17.85
C ASP A 254 -12.63 -0.06 16.64
N LEU A 255 -11.61 0.79 16.44
CA LEU A 255 -10.66 0.65 15.33
C LEU A 255 -9.63 -0.49 15.52
N MET A 256 -9.59 -1.14 16.68
CA MET A 256 -8.61 -2.18 16.98
C MET A 256 -8.91 -3.50 16.27
N PHE A 257 -10.18 -3.82 16.04
CA PHE A 257 -10.64 -5.08 15.47
C PHE A 257 -11.55 -4.88 14.24
N PRO A 258 -11.00 -4.44 13.09
CA PRO A 258 -11.78 -4.03 11.91
C PRO A 258 -12.51 -5.15 11.16
N PHE A 259 -12.41 -6.40 11.63
CA PHE A 259 -12.93 -7.60 10.96
C PHE A 259 -14.10 -8.24 11.71
N GLY A 260 -14.65 -7.53 12.71
CA GLY A 260 -15.76 -7.98 13.52
C GLY A 260 -17.10 -7.96 12.78
N ALA A 261 -18.14 -7.62 13.53
CA ALA A 261 -19.50 -7.51 13.02
C ALA A 261 -20.12 -6.12 13.29
N ASP A 262 -19.32 -5.16 13.75
CA ASP A 262 -19.77 -3.82 14.10
C ASP A 262 -20.02 -2.97 12.84
N ASP A 263 -20.83 -1.91 12.97
CA ASP A 263 -21.25 -1.09 11.82
C ASP A 263 -20.08 -0.39 11.10
N GLU A 264 -18.96 -0.17 11.80
CA GLU A 264 -17.76 0.48 11.28
C GLU A 264 -16.72 -0.51 10.72
N ASP A 265 -16.97 -1.82 10.84
CA ASP A 265 -16.08 -2.87 10.35
C ASP A 265 -16.12 -3.01 8.82
N PHE A 266 -15.09 -3.63 8.26
CA PHE A 266 -15.04 -3.83 6.81
C PHE A 266 -16.13 -4.78 6.32
N GLU A 267 -16.88 -4.32 5.31
CA GLU A 267 -17.95 -5.09 4.67
C GLU A 267 -17.43 -6.16 3.71
N PHE A 268 -16.77 -7.20 4.23
CA PHE A 268 -16.22 -8.28 3.41
C PHE A 268 -17.28 -9.02 2.59
N ASN A 269 -18.51 -9.15 3.10
CA ASN A 269 -19.59 -9.81 2.36
C ASN A 269 -19.94 -9.04 1.08
N TYR A 270 -20.03 -7.71 1.16
CA TYR A 270 -20.23 -6.86 -0.02
C TYR A 270 -19.04 -6.93 -0.96
N ILE A 271 -17.82 -6.87 -0.43
CA ILE A 271 -16.59 -6.95 -1.24
C ILE A 271 -16.52 -8.29 -1.99
N LEU A 272 -16.88 -9.40 -1.36
CA LEU A 272 -16.93 -10.72 -2.00
C LEU A 272 -17.95 -10.76 -3.15
N GLU A 273 -19.15 -10.24 -2.94
CA GLU A 273 -20.19 -10.21 -3.98
C GLU A 273 -19.79 -9.34 -5.17
N ARG A 274 -19.30 -8.13 -4.88
CA ARG A 274 -18.76 -7.23 -5.90
C ARG A 274 -17.63 -7.90 -6.67
N ASN A 275 -16.71 -8.56 -5.97
CA ASN A 275 -15.55 -9.19 -6.59
C ASN A 275 -15.97 -10.39 -7.46
N LEU A 276 -16.95 -11.19 -7.03
CA LEU A 276 -17.50 -12.29 -7.81
C LEU A 276 -18.08 -11.79 -9.14
N GLU A 277 -18.93 -10.76 -9.08
CA GLU A 277 -19.58 -10.19 -10.26
C GLU A 277 -18.55 -9.59 -11.22
N MET A 278 -17.67 -8.72 -10.70
CA MET A 278 -16.63 -8.08 -11.50
C MET A 278 -15.65 -9.10 -12.08
N ALA A 279 -15.34 -10.17 -11.35
CA ALA A 279 -14.43 -11.20 -11.82
C ALA A 279 -14.96 -11.90 -13.06
N PHE A 280 -16.24 -12.30 -13.07
CA PHE A 280 -16.85 -12.91 -14.25
C PHE A 280 -17.09 -11.91 -15.38
N LEU A 281 -17.46 -10.68 -15.06
CA LEU A 281 -17.62 -9.60 -16.05
C LEU A 281 -16.32 -9.34 -16.84
N ILE A 282 -15.18 -9.20 -16.13
CA ILE A 282 -13.88 -8.88 -16.74
C ILE A 282 -13.38 -10.01 -17.65
N VAL A 283 -13.53 -11.25 -17.23
CA VAL A 283 -12.92 -12.40 -17.91
C VAL A 283 -13.79 -13.02 -19.01
N ASP A 284 -15.09 -12.76 -18.96
CA ASP A 284 -16.09 -13.36 -19.85
C ASP A 284 -16.72 -12.29 -20.76
N GLU A 285 -17.52 -11.39 -20.19
CA GLU A 285 -18.29 -10.42 -20.97
C GLU A 285 -17.40 -9.37 -21.62
N LEU A 286 -16.49 -8.74 -20.86
CA LEU A 286 -15.62 -7.67 -21.37
C LEU A 286 -14.44 -8.18 -22.20
N HIS A 287 -14.27 -9.50 -22.34
CA HIS A 287 -13.13 -10.06 -23.04
C HIS A 287 -13.13 -9.67 -24.52
N ASN A 288 -12.03 -9.08 -24.98
CA ASN A 288 -11.84 -8.60 -26.36
C ASN A 288 -12.92 -7.64 -26.88
N GLN A 289 -13.65 -6.97 -25.97
CA GLN A 289 -14.63 -5.96 -26.37
C GLN A 289 -14.00 -4.57 -26.38
N VAL A 290 -13.96 -3.95 -27.55
CA VAL A 290 -13.61 -2.53 -27.71
C VAL A 290 -14.56 -1.93 -28.75
N PRO A 291 -15.12 -0.73 -28.52
CA PRO A 291 -15.88 -0.03 -29.55
C PRO A 291 -15.04 0.18 -30.82
N PRO A 292 -15.65 0.15 -32.01
CA PRO A 292 -14.95 0.41 -33.25
C PRO A 292 -14.31 1.80 -33.24
N VAL A 293 -13.04 1.86 -33.69
CA VAL A 293 -12.30 3.12 -33.83
C VAL A 293 -12.43 3.61 -35.27
N TYR A 294 -12.92 4.84 -35.42
CA TYR A 294 -13.17 5.48 -36.71
C TYR A 294 -12.10 6.53 -37.00
N VAL A 295 -11.77 6.76 -38.28
CA VAL A 295 -10.76 7.78 -38.65
C VAL A 295 -11.32 9.18 -38.45
N GLU A 296 -12.63 9.33 -38.61
CA GLU A 296 -13.38 10.58 -38.44
C GLU A 296 -13.27 11.16 -37.03
N SER A 297 -13.03 10.33 -36.00
CA SER A 297 -12.84 10.80 -34.63
C SER A 297 -11.52 11.57 -34.42
N LEU A 298 -10.61 11.57 -35.40
CA LEU A 298 -9.36 12.31 -35.32
C LEU A 298 -9.58 13.82 -35.40
N ASP A 299 -10.62 14.24 -36.14
CA ASP A 299 -10.98 15.65 -36.36
C ASP A 299 -11.96 16.17 -35.29
N ASP A 300 -12.54 15.27 -34.48
CA ASP A 300 -13.44 15.62 -33.38
C ASP A 300 -12.68 16.34 -32.26
N LYS A 301 -12.94 17.63 -32.09
CA LYS A 301 -12.34 18.43 -31.01
C LYS A 301 -12.98 18.08 -29.67
N VAL A 302 -12.22 17.40 -28.81
CA VAL A 302 -12.65 17.08 -27.44
C VAL A 302 -12.47 18.31 -26.53
N GLU A 303 -13.57 18.92 -26.11
CA GLU A 303 -13.59 20.03 -25.14
C GLU A 303 -14.27 19.63 -23.83
N LEU A 304 -13.63 19.92 -22.70
CA LEU A 304 -14.20 19.64 -21.37
C LEU A 304 -15.26 20.71 -21.03
N MET A 305 -16.53 20.30 -21.03
CA MET A 305 -17.67 21.18 -20.74
C MET A 305 -17.98 21.23 -19.24
N HIS A 306 -18.40 22.40 -18.75
CA HIS A 306 -18.86 22.58 -17.38
C HIS A 306 -20.39 22.68 -17.31
N THR A 307 -21.03 21.95 -16.40
CA THR A 307 -22.44 22.15 -16.07
C THR A 307 -22.64 23.49 -15.35
N ARG A 308 -23.86 24.06 -15.39
CA ARG A 308 -24.19 25.31 -14.69
C ARG A 308 -23.91 25.27 -13.18
N ALA A 309 -23.98 24.08 -12.57
CA ALA A 309 -23.60 23.88 -11.17
C ALA A 309 -22.07 23.96 -10.99
N SER A 310 -21.30 23.29 -11.86
CA SER A 310 -19.84 23.27 -11.75
C SER A 310 -19.18 24.62 -12.01
N ILE A 311 -19.75 25.46 -12.88
CA ILE A 311 -19.25 26.82 -13.15
C ILE A 311 -19.34 27.72 -11.91
N ARG A 312 -20.32 27.47 -11.02
CA ARG A 312 -20.52 28.26 -9.80
C ARG A 312 -19.54 27.89 -8.68
N LEU A 313 -18.86 26.75 -8.78
CA LEU A 313 -17.85 26.34 -7.81
C LEU A 313 -16.57 27.14 -8.04
N SER A 314 -15.98 27.70 -6.98
CA SER A 314 -14.71 28.41 -7.11
C SER A 314 -13.57 27.42 -7.30
N ASN A 315 -12.93 27.47 -8.46
CA ASN A 315 -11.71 26.71 -8.72
C ASN A 315 -10.49 27.55 -8.31
N HIS A 316 -9.64 27.00 -7.46
CA HIS A 316 -8.36 27.60 -7.07
C HIS A 316 -7.20 26.77 -7.62
N PRO A 317 -6.88 26.90 -8.93
CA PRO A 317 -5.77 26.15 -9.49
C PRO A 317 -4.47 26.55 -8.80
N GLN A 318 -3.56 25.58 -8.65
CA GLN A 318 -2.25 25.83 -8.04
C GLN A 318 -1.53 26.94 -8.81
N ARG A 319 -1.33 28.08 -8.14
CA ARG A 319 -0.53 29.18 -8.67
C ARG A 319 0.86 29.02 -8.12
N GLN A 320 1.85 28.73 -8.98
CA GLN A 320 3.26 28.76 -8.57
C GLN A 320 3.56 30.14 -7.96
N HIS A 321 4.10 30.16 -6.75
CA HIS A 321 4.32 31.38 -5.95
C HIS A 321 5.26 32.40 -6.65
N LEU A 322 6.13 31.93 -7.55
CA LEU A 322 7.03 32.78 -8.34
C LEU A 322 6.52 33.09 -9.76
N ARG A 323 5.34 32.61 -10.18
CA ARG A 323 4.86 32.79 -11.58
C ARG A 323 4.75 34.25 -12.00
N LYS A 324 4.44 35.13 -11.06
CA LYS A 324 4.34 36.59 -11.27
C LYS A 324 5.63 37.33 -10.89
N TYR A 325 6.58 36.64 -10.28
CA TYR A 325 7.83 37.26 -9.85
C TYR A 325 8.73 37.45 -11.08
N ARG A 326 9.17 38.69 -11.29
CA ARG A 326 10.13 39.06 -12.34
C ARG A 326 11.37 39.60 -11.65
N MET A 327 12.51 38.95 -11.87
CA MET A 327 13.80 39.52 -11.48
C MET A 327 14.07 40.76 -12.33
N LYS A 328 14.69 41.78 -11.74
CA LYS A 328 15.19 42.92 -12.50
C LYS A 328 16.41 42.49 -13.33
N GLU A 329 16.65 43.13 -14.47
CA GLU A 329 17.70 42.76 -15.43
C GLU A 329 19.13 42.82 -14.86
N ASP A 330 19.37 43.73 -13.92
CA ASP A 330 20.60 43.84 -13.13
C ASP A 330 20.84 42.61 -12.25
N ALA A 331 19.80 42.10 -11.60
CA ALA A 331 19.84 40.91 -10.76
C ALA A 331 19.92 39.59 -11.54
N MET A 332 19.70 39.62 -12.87
CA MET A 332 19.85 38.47 -13.76
C MET A 332 21.27 38.34 -14.34
N GLN A 333 22.17 39.27 -14.00
CA GLN A 333 23.57 39.20 -14.43
C GLN A 333 24.31 38.11 -13.66
N ILE A 334 24.98 37.22 -14.40
CA ILE A 334 25.75 36.10 -13.83
C ILE A 334 27.06 36.67 -13.26
N SER A 335 27.14 36.77 -11.94
CA SER A 335 28.40 37.01 -11.24
C SER A 335 29.03 35.66 -10.83
N ARG A 336 30.28 35.43 -11.22
CA ARG A 336 31.08 34.35 -10.64
C ARG A 336 31.63 34.88 -9.33
N GLU A 337 31.15 34.34 -8.20
CA GLU A 337 31.66 34.72 -6.89
C GLU A 337 33.19 34.50 -6.89
N PRO A 338 34.01 35.55 -6.70
CA PRO A 338 35.43 35.35 -6.58
C PRO A 338 35.67 34.59 -5.28
N SER A 339 36.18 33.36 -5.41
CA SER A 339 36.64 32.54 -4.29
C SER A 339 37.36 33.43 -3.27
N LEU A 340 36.83 33.51 -2.04
CA LEU A 340 37.43 34.20 -0.91
C LEU A 340 38.94 33.88 -0.84
N LYS A 341 39.79 34.79 -1.32
CA LYS A 341 41.25 34.71 -1.17
C LYS A 341 41.86 36.12 -0.96
N PRO A 342 42.94 36.19 -0.16
CA PRO A 342 43.14 37.26 0.82
C PRO A 342 43.90 38.47 0.27
N GLY A 343 43.57 39.66 0.78
CA GLY A 343 44.54 40.76 0.96
C GLY A 343 44.74 41.78 -0.19
N ASN A 344 44.21 42.98 0.04
CA ASN A 344 44.81 44.32 -0.19
C ASN A 344 45.29 44.83 -1.58
N LYS A 345 44.56 45.89 -1.99
CA LYS A 345 44.99 47.23 -2.49
C LYS A 345 45.12 47.53 -4.00
N CYS A 346 44.27 48.51 -4.37
CA CYS A 346 44.41 49.65 -5.30
C CYS A 346 44.58 49.48 -6.83
N THR A 347 43.59 50.08 -7.51
CA THR A 347 43.40 50.57 -8.90
C THR A 347 44.53 51.47 -9.46
N PRO A 348 44.51 51.97 -10.73
CA PRO A 348 43.50 51.86 -11.82
C PRO A 348 44.03 51.69 -13.30
N ALA A 349 43.07 51.39 -14.18
CA ALA A 349 42.81 51.95 -15.53
C ALA A 349 43.62 51.61 -16.80
N SER A 350 42.81 51.47 -17.86
CA SER A 350 43.03 51.79 -19.29
C SER A 350 43.61 50.72 -20.22
N GLY A 351 42.71 49.84 -20.67
CA GLY A 351 42.37 49.64 -22.08
C GLY A 351 43.49 49.44 -23.12
N LYS A 352 43.52 48.23 -23.71
CA LYS A 352 43.28 47.97 -25.14
C LYS A 352 43.17 46.47 -25.37
N THR A 353 42.06 46.05 -25.97
CA THR A 353 41.76 44.69 -26.43
C THR A 353 42.68 44.29 -27.57
N SER A 354 43.43 43.20 -27.42
CA SER A 354 44.03 42.45 -28.53
C SER A 354 43.32 41.10 -28.62
N GLU A 355 42.60 40.88 -29.72
CA GLU A 355 42.06 39.57 -30.09
C GLU A 355 43.24 38.61 -30.33
N LEU A 356 43.34 37.55 -29.52
CA LEU A 356 44.29 36.46 -29.75
C LEU A 356 43.60 35.40 -30.60
N SER A 357 44.29 35.01 -31.68
CA SER A 357 43.77 34.10 -32.71
C SER A 357 44.13 32.66 -32.39
N PHE A 358 43.52 31.72 -33.10
CA PHE A 358 43.66 30.27 -32.89
C PHE A 358 45.12 29.76 -32.98
N ALA A 359 46.05 30.54 -33.52
CA ALA A 359 47.48 30.21 -33.55
C ALA A 359 48.19 30.36 -32.19
N ASP A 360 47.62 31.11 -31.23
CA ASP A 360 48.22 31.34 -29.91
C ASP A 360 48.02 30.15 -28.95
N PHE A 361 47.02 29.31 -29.21
CA PHE A 361 46.76 28.10 -28.42
C PHE A 361 47.78 26.99 -28.68
N ASP A 362 48.27 26.85 -29.91
CA ASP A 362 49.27 25.83 -30.26
C ASP A 362 50.68 26.19 -29.74
N TYR A 363 50.96 27.48 -29.55
CA TYR A 363 52.21 27.95 -28.94
C TYR A 363 52.25 27.72 -27.42
N MET A 364 51.08 27.72 -26.74
CA MET A 364 50.97 27.40 -25.32
C MET A 364 51.00 25.89 -25.03
N ALA A 365 50.53 25.06 -25.96
CA ALA A 365 50.50 23.60 -25.80
C ALA A 365 51.90 22.97 -25.96
N ASN A 366 52.77 23.55 -26.78
CA ASN A 366 54.11 23.04 -27.05
C ASN A 366 55.13 24.18 -26.98
N GLY A 367 55.58 24.49 -25.76
CA GLY A 367 56.51 25.60 -25.48
C GLY A 367 57.76 25.57 -26.39
N PRO A 368 58.20 26.71 -26.96
CA PRO A 368 59.39 26.75 -27.78
C PRO A 368 60.65 26.68 -26.92
N ARG A 369 61.54 25.81 -27.36
CA ARG A 369 62.89 25.56 -26.86
C ARG A 369 63.73 26.83 -26.86
N GLU A 370 64.43 27.11 -25.76
CA GLU A 370 65.50 28.10 -25.70
C GLU A 370 66.53 27.88 -26.82
N LYS A 371 67.00 28.97 -27.43
CA LYS A 371 68.43 29.19 -27.75
C LYS A 371 68.71 30.66 -28.11
N LYS A 372 69.26 31.36 -27.11
CA LYS A 372 70.40 32.32 -27.06
C LYS A 372 71.14 32.61 -28.39
N PRO A 373 72.08 33.59 -28.44
CA PRO A 373 72.18 34.95 -27.85
C PRO A 373 72.61 35.96 -28.96
N GLN A 374 73.25 37.10 -28.58
CA GLN A 374 73.85 38.21 -29.38
C GLN A 374 72.95 39.46 -29.35
N SER A 375 73.44 40.65 -29.04
CA SER A 375 74.79 41.21 -28.93
C SER A 375 74.80 42.38 -27.96
#